data_AF-A0A956Y7E7-F1
#
_entry.id   AF-A0A956Y7E7-F1
#
_cell.length_a   1.000
_cell.length_b   1.000
_cell.length_c   1.000
_cell.angle_alpha   90.00
_cell.angle_beta   90.00
_cell.angle_gamma   90.00
#
_symmetry.space_group_name_H-M   'P 1'
#
loop_
_entity.id
_entity.type
_entity.pdbx_description
1 polymer ?
#
loop_
_entity_poly.entity_id
_entity_poly.type
_entity_poly.pdbx_seq_one_letter_code
_entity_poly.pdbx_strand_id
1 'polypeptide(L)'
;MMVNPADVSHQIERTQRELNNMVTRSHETMSRVNEMAEQAKVVLANRVREAQERLQKAEQAFEAAKEAVEDAKHAVTEAEEARAEARRALAQARASASRVSDDKDERKAARDALDSCKRHMDSAERAVGQAHAAVKAAEKQVKAAYEAVQQAKQELRSAIGQEKAFAEQAEAHRVQVEATHHALENDNRRAQAYLNKRRAALEKFDSVTSRLPYGFAHQTKGSISHGAGQQSVIESNARAIIALATWLPQLLGGKHGSLYQRERQKYLRGLIDDPDQPRHVRGWVAQELNRLEQIRSARKNGQRPPGGSKRQVRGIPGIDVGHR
;
A
#
# COMPACT_ATOMS: atom_id res chain seq x y z
N MET A 1 45.34 37.61 -20.14
CA MET A 1 44.40 36.68 -20.78
C MET A 1 43.12 37.46 -21.04
N MET A 2 42.91 37.90 -22.27
CA MET A 2 41.60 38.43 -22.69
C MET A 2 40.67 37.24 -22.87
N VAL A 3 39.47 37.30 -22.29
CA VAL A 3 38.45 36.27 -22.50
C VAL A 3 37.84 36.52 -23.88
N ASN A 4 37.85 35.52 -24.75
CA ASN A 4 37.28 35.64 -26.09
C ASN A 4 35.75 35.82 -25.99
N PRO A 5 35.16 36.88 -26.58
CA PRO A 5 33.70 37.10 -26.58
C PRO A 5 32.91 35.90 -27.09
N ALA A 6 33.45 35.16 -28.06
CA ALA A 6 32.84 33.94 -28.60
C ALA A 6 32.70 32.84 -27.52
N ASP A 7 33.70 32.68 -26.65
CA ASP A 7 33.66 31.70 -25.56
C ASP A 7 32.58 32.06 -24.53
N VAL A 8 32.40 33.36 -24.26
CA VAL A 8 31.36 33.84 -23.34
C VAL A 8 29.96 33.61 -23.93
N SER A 9 29.76 33.86 -25.22
CA SER A 9 28.48 33.60 -25.88
C SER A 9 28.12 32.11 -25.85
N HIS A 10 29.08 31.24 -26.17
CA HIS A 10 28.87 29.80 -26.13
C HIS A 10 28.58 29.29 -24.71
N GLN A 11 29.23 29.86 -23.67
CA GLN A 11 28.91 29.56 -22.27
C GLN A 11 27.48 29.98 -21.90
N ILE A 12 27.01 31.15 -22.35
CA ILE A 12 25.63 31.62 -22.12
C ILE A 12 24.63 30.63 -22.75
N GLU A 13 24.85 30.21 -23.99
CA GLU A 13 23.97 29.25 -24.68
C GLU A 13 23.97 27.86 -24.04
N ARG A 14 25.13 27.38 -23.59
CA ARG A 14 25.21 26.12 -22.83
C ARG A 14 24.41 26.22 -21.54
N THR A 15 24.61 27.28 -20.76
CA THR A 15 23.90 27.50 -19.49
C THR A 15 22.37 27.60 -19.71
N GLN A 16 21.95 28.28 -20.77
CA GLN A 16 20.53 28.40 -21.12
C GLN A 16 19.92 27.03 -21.48
N ARG A 17 20.63 26.20 -22.26
CA ARG A 17 20.19 24.84 -22.59
C ARG A 17 20.09 23.96 -21.34
N GLU A 18 21.07 24.03 -20.45
CA GLU A 18 21.05 23.29 -19.19
C GLU A 18 19.86 23.68 -18.31
N LEU A 19 19.57 24.98 -18.16
CA LEU A 19 18.41 25.48 -17.43
C LEU A 19 17.08 25.01 -18.02
N ASN A 20 16.94 25.06 -19.34
CA ASN A 20 15.74 24.56 -20.01
C ASN A 20 15.58 23.05 -19.80
N ASN A 21 16.66 22.28 -19.92
CA ASN A 21 16.65 20.84 -19.67
C ASN A 21 16.28 20.50 -18.22
N MET A 22 16.73 21.30 -17.25
CA MET A 22 16.35 21.12 -15.83
C MET A 22 14.86 21.34 -15.61
N VAL A 23 14.27 22.37 -16.24
CA VAL A 23 12.82 22.61 -16.15
C VAL A 23 12.02 21.50 -16.82
N THR A 24 12.44 21.03 -18.00
CA THR A 24 11.80 19.89 -18.67
C THR A 24 11.84 18.63 -17.81
N ARG A 25 13.01 18.29 -17.24
CA ARG A 25 13.14 17.14 -16.32
C ARG A 25 12.26 17.30 -15.07
N SER A 26 12.16 18.51 -14.52
CA SER A 26 11.26 18.79 -13.39
C SER A 26 9.80 18.52 -13.75
N HIS A 27 9.37 18.98 -14.94
CA HIS A 27 8.01 18.75 -15.43
C HIS A 27 7.74 17.25 -15.63
N GLU A 28 8.67 16.50 -16.25
CA GLU A 28 8.58 15.05 -16.40
C GLU A 28 8.48 14.32 -15.05
N THR A 29 9.26 14.75 -14.05
CA THR A 29 9.17 14.17 -12.70
C THR A 29 7.83 14.43 -12.04
N MET A 30 7.26 15.62 -12.20
CA MET A 30 5.92 15.95 -11.69
C MET A 30 4.85 15.10 -12.37
N SER A 31 4.91 14.94 -13.69
CA SER A 31 3.98 14.08 -14.44
C SER A 31 4.06 12.63 -13.96
N ARG A 32 5.26 12.09 -13.74
CA ARG A 32 5.43 10.72 -13.21
C ARG A 32 4.88 10.57 -11.78
N VAL A 33 5.11 11.55 -10.91
CA VAL A 33 4.57 11.53 -9.54
C VAL A 33 3.04 11.52 -9.56
N ASN A 34 2.43 12.35 -10.42
CA ASN A 34 0.98 12.38 -10.59
C ASN A 34 0.45 11.04 -11.12
N GLU A 35 1.10 10.46 -12.13
CA GLU A 35 0.73 9.15 -12.67
C GLU A 35 0.80 8.05 -11.61
N MET A 36 1.88 8.01 -10.82
CA MET A 36 2.03 7.06 -9.72
C MET A 36 0.98 7.25 -8.63
N ALA A 37 0.61 8.50 -8.32
CA ALA A 37 -0.44 8.80 -7.35
C ALA A 37 -1.81 8.31 -7.84
N GLU A 38 -2.14 8.50 -9.12
CA GLU A 38 -3.38 7.98 -9.71
C GLU A 38 -3.41 6.45 -9.76
N GLN A 39 -2.30 5.80 -10.13
CA GLN A 39 -2.21 4.33 -10.07
C GLN A 39 -2.41 3.81 -8.64
N ALA A 40 -1.83 4.47 -7.64
CA ALA A 40 -2.00 4.10 -6.24
C ALA A 40 -3.43 4.30 -5.74
N LYS A 41 -4.13 5.39 -6.16
CA LYS A 41 -5.57 5.58 -5.90
C LYS A 41 -6.39 4.41 -6.43
N VAL A 42 -6.14 3.97 -7.67
CA VAL A 42 -6.86 2.83 -8.27
C VAL A 42 -6.64 1.54 -7.47
N VAL A 43 -5.41 1.28 -7.03
CA VAL A 43 -5.10 0.10 -6.19
C VAL A 43 -5.82 0.16 -4.85
N LEU A 44 -5.85 1.32 -4.20
CA LEU A 44 -6.53 1.51 -2.91
C LEU A 44 -8.05 1.40 -3.05
N ALA A 45 -8.63 1.99 -4.10
CA ALA A 45 -10.06 1.86 -4.41
C ALA A 45 -10.45 0.40 -4.64
N ASN A 46 -9.62 -0.38 -5.36
CA ASN A 46 -9.84 -1.81 -5.53
C ASN A 46 -9.78 -2.57 -4.20
N ARG A 47 -8.87 -2.23 -3.28
CA ARG A 47 -8.83 -2.84 -1.94
C ARG A 47 -10.08 -2.54 -1.13
N VAL A 48 -10.59 -1.32 -1.18
CA VAL A 48 -11.85 -0.95 -0.52
C VAL A 48 -13.01 -1.74 -1.11
N ARG A 49 -13.08 -1.85 -2.44
CA ARG A 49 -14.11 -2.67 -3.12
C ARG A 49 -14.04 -4.14 -2.71
N GLU A 50 -12.85 -4.74 -2.69
CA GLU A 50 -12.68 -6.13 -2.22
C GLU A 50 -13.12 -6.30 -0.76
N ALA A 51 -12.82 -5.34 0.11
CA ALA A 51 -13.26 -5.38 1.51
C ALA A 51 -14.78 -5.25 1.64
N GLN A 52 -15.43 -4.43 0.81
CA GLN A 52 -16.90 -4.33 0.73
C GLN A 52 -17.52 -5.64 0.25
N GLU A 53 -16.98 -6.27 -0.80
CA GLU A 53 -17.46 -7.56 -1.31
C GLU A 53 -17.34 -8.66 -0.23
N ARG A 54 -16.26 -8.67 0.56
CA ARG A 54 -16.11 -9.60 1.69
C ARG A 54 -17.13 -9.35 2.78
N LEU A 55 -17.40 -8.09 3.12
CA LEU A 55 -18.43 -7.73 4.10
C LEU A 55 -19.82 -8.20 3.64
N GLN A 56 -20.17 -7.95 2.38
CA GLN A 56 -21.45 -8.37 1.82
C GLN A 56 -21.61 -9.89 1.88
N LYS A 57 -20.57 -10.66 1.50
CA LYS A 57 -20.59 -12.13 1.60
C LYS A 57 -20.72 -12.62 3.04
N ALA A 58 -20.06 -11.95 3.99
CA ALA A 58 -20.18 -12.29 5.41
C ALA A 58 -21.58 -12.02 5.96
N GLU A 59 -22.21 -10.92 5.55
CA GLU A 59 -23.59 -10.59 5.93
C GLU A 59 -24.60 -11.59 5.32
N GLN A 60 -24.42 -11.98 4.05
CA GLN A 60 -25.23 -13.04 3.43
C GLN A 60 -25.09 -14.38 4.17
N ALA A 61 -23.86 -14.76 4.53
CA ALA A 61 -23.63 -15.99 5.30
C ALA A 61 -24.25 -15.93 6.70
N PHE A 62 -24.29 -14.75 7.32
CA PHE A 62 -24.92 -14.55 8.62
C PHE A 62 -26.45 -14.70 8.54
N GLU A 63 -27.09 -14.14 7.51
CA GLU A 63 -28.54 -14.35 7.31
C GLU A 63 -28.88 -15.80 6.98
N ALA A 64 -28.10 -16.46 6.12
CA ALA A 64 -28.27 -17.89 5.84
C ALA A 64 -28.12 -18.76 7.10
N ALA A 65 -27.19 -18.40 8.00
CA ALA A 65 -27.02 -19.11 9.26
C ALA A 65 -28.21 -18.92 10.21
N LYS A 66 -28.88 -17.75 10.19
CA LYS A 66 -30.12 -17.54 10.96
C LYS A 66 -31.27 -18.37 10.40
N GLU A 67 -31.43 -18.40 9.08
CA GLU A 67 -32.45 -19.21 8.42
C GLU A 67 -32.27 -20.69 8.79
N ALA A 68 -31.03 -21.20 8.77
CA ALA A 68 -30.72 -22.56 9.21
C ALA A 68 -31.07 -22.84 10.68
N VAL A 69 -31.03 -21.83 11.56
CA VAL A 69 -31.50 -21.98 12.96
C VAL A 69 -33.01 -22.12 13.00
N GLU A 70 -33.76 -21.33 12.22
CA GLU A 70 -35.22 -21.44 12.16
C GLU A 70 -35.67 -22.77 11.57
N ASP A 71 -35.02 -23.24 10.50
CA ASP A 71 -35.25 -24.57 9.92
C ASP A 71 -34.99 -25.67 10.95
N ALA A 72 -33.88 -25.58 11.70
CA ALA A 72 -33.56 -26.54 12.74
C ALA A 72 -34.58 -26.53 13.90
N LYS A 73 -35.12 -25.36 14.27
CA LYS A 73 -36.22 -25.26 15.24
C LYS A 73 -37.50 -25.89 14.72
N HIS A 74 -37.82 -25.70 13.43
CA HIS A 74 -38.97 -26.35 12.82
C HIS A 74 -38.85 -27.87 12.86
N ALA A 75 -37.67 -28.40 12.55
CA ALA A 75 -37.38 -29.84 12.64
C ALA A 75 -37.51 -30.37 14.09
N VAL A 76 -37.19 -29.56 15.11
CA VAL A 76 -37.45 -29.93 16.52
C VAL A 76 -38.95 -30.07 16.76
N THR A 77 -39.76 -29.11 16.32
CA THR A 77 -41.23 -29.17 16.45
C THR A 77 -41.80 -30.42 15.78
N GLU A 78 -41.40 -30.72 14.54
CA GLU A 78 -41.84 -31.91 13.82
C GLU A 78 -41.44 -33.21 14.56
N ALA A 79 -40.21 -33.26 15.08
CA ALA A 79 -39.73 -34.42 15.83
C ALA A 79 -40.49 -34.60 17.16
N GLU A 80 -40.85 -33.51 17.84
CA GLU A 80 -41.67 -33.53 19.06
C GLU A 80 -43.11 -34.00 18.77
N GLU A 81 -43.71 -33.57 17.67
CA GLU A 81 -45.02 -34.04 17.21
C GLU A 81 -45.00 -35.54 16.91
N ALA A 82 -44.00 -36.01 16.15
CA ALA A 82 -43.81 -37.43 15.88
C ALA A 82 -43.63 -38.26 17.16
N ARG A 83 -42.92 -37.72 18.16
CA ARG A 83 -42.77 -38.34 19.48
C ARG A 83 -44.11 -38.39 20.22
N ALA A 84 -44.91 -37.32 20.16
CA ALA A 84 -46.23 -37.29 20.79
C ALA A 84 -47.18 -38.31 20.15
N GLU A 85 -47.15 -38.47 18.83
CA GLU A 85 -47.90 -39.47 18.10
C GLU A 85 -47.47 -40.90 18.48
N ALA A 86 -46.17 -41.18 18.49
CA ALA A 86 -45.63 -42.47 18.91
C ALA A 86 -46.04 -42.82 20.35
N ARG A 87 -46.11 -41.82 21.26
CA ARG A 87 -46.59 -42.02 22.64
C ARG A 87 -48.06 -42.41 22.68
N ARG A 88 -48.90 -41.76 21.88
CA ARG A 88 -50.34 -42.10 21.76
C ARG A 88 -50.52 -43.51 21.22
N ALA A 89 -49.79 -43.87 20.16
CA ALA A 89 -49.82 -45.21 19.59
C ALA A 89 -49.41 -46.28 20.61
N LEU A 90 -48.33 -46.06 21.37
CA LEU A 90 -47.89 -46.96 22.42
C LEU A 90 -48.94 -47.11 23.54
N ALA A 91 -49.58 -46.00 23.95
CA ALA A 91 -50.65 -46.03 24.94
C ALA A 91 -51.87 -46.84 24.47
N GLN A 92 -52.28 -46.65 23.21
CA GLN A 92 -53.35 -47.42 22.58
C GLN A 92 -52.98 -48.91 22.49
N ALA A 93 -51.77 -49.24 22.05
CA ALA A 93 -51.29 -50.62 21.98
C ALA A 93 -51.30 -51.31 23.36
N ARG A 94 -50.91 -50.61 24.43
CA ARG A 94 -50.99 -51.11 25.81
C ARG A 94 -52.44 -51.36 26.24
N ALA A 95 -53.34 -50.43 25.97
CA ALA A 95 -54.75 -50.58 26.29
C ALA A 95 -55.38 -51.75 25.53
N SER A 96 -55.08 -51.90 24.24
CA SER A 96 -55.53 -53.05 23.44
C SER A 96 -54.97 -54.36 23.98
N ALA A 97 -53.67 -54.42 24.30
CA ALA A 97 -53.03 -55.61 24.85
C ALA A 97 -53.66 -56.07 26.19
N SER A 98 -54.12 -55.13 27.03
CA SER A 98 -54.83 -55.46 28.28
C SER A 98 -56.24 -56.04 28.09
N ARG A 99 -56.82 -55.95 26.89
CA ARG A 99 -58.17 -56.42 26.57
C ARG A 99 -58.20 -57.75 25.79
N VAL A 100 -57.03 -58.28 25.47
CA VAL A 100 -56.89 -59.52 24.69
C VAL A 100 -57.37 -60.73 25.50
N SER A 101 -58.05 -61.66 24.83
CA SER A 101 -58.54 -62.90 25.43
C SER A 101 -57.41 -63.87 25.80
N ASP A 102 -57.74 -65.05 26.33
CA ASP A 102 -56.75 -66.10 26.61
C ASP A 102 -56.20 -66.78 25.36
N ASP A 103 -56.64 -66.36 24.16
CA ASP A 103 -56.12 -66.83 22.89
C ASP A 103 -54.62 -66.51 22.73
N LYS A 104 -53.85 -67.55 22.42
CA LYS A 104 -52.39 -67.49 22.30
C LYS A 104 -51.94 -66.62 21.12
N ASP A 105 -52.66 -66.67 20.01
CA ASP A 105 -52.31 -65.94 18.78
C ASP A 105 -52.64 -64.45 18.93
N GLU A 106 -53.76 -64.11 19.57
CA GLU A 106 -54.09 -62.71 19.88
C GLU A 106 -53.05 -62.09 20.84
N ARG A 107 -52.62 -62.82 21.87
CA ARG A 107 -51.58 -62.36 22.81
C ARG A 107 -50.24 -62.12 22.11
N LYS A 108 -49.88 -62.98 21.15
CA LYS A 108 -48.67 -62.82 20.35
C LYS A 108 -48.75 -61.57 19.48
N ALA A 109 -49.85 -61.38 18.74
CA ALA A 109 -50.05 -60.21 17.89
C ALA A 109 -50.01 -58.90 18.71
N ALA A 110 -50.60 -58.89 19.91
CA ALA A 110 -50.55 -57.73 20.80
C ALA A 110 -49.14 -57.43 21.32
N ARG A 111 -48.32 -58.45 21.61
CA ARG A 111 -46.90 -58.26 21.97
C ARG A 111 -46.10 -57.69 20.81
N ASP A 112 -46.27 -58.26 19.61
CA ASP A 112 -45.57 -57.80 18.41
C ASP A 112 -45.91 -56.33 18.09
N ALA A 113 -47.19 -55.94 18.22
CA ALA A 113 -47.63 -54.55 18.07
C ALA A 113 -47.00 -53.62 19.12
N LEU A 114 -46.96 -54.04 20.38
CA LEU A 114 -46.39 -53.25 21.47
C LEU A 114 -44.88 -53.07 21.30
N ASP A 115 -44.16 -54.10 20.85
CA ASP A 115 -42.73 -54.00 20.55
C ASP A 115 -42.46 -53.13 19.32
N SER A 116 -43.33 -53.17 18.30
CA SER A 116 -43.28 -52.23 17.18
C SER A 116 -43.42 -50.77 17.64
N CYS A 117 -44.43 -50.47 18.47
CA CYS A 117 -44.62 -49.12 19.02
C CYS A 117 -43.42 -48.66 19.88
N LYS A 118 -42.78 -49.55 20.65
CA LYS A 118 -41.54 -49.20 21.38
C LYS A 118 -40.41 -48.80 20.42
N ARG A 119 -40.19 -49.55 19.34
CA ARG A 119 -39.16 -49.21 18.34
C ARG A 119 -39.44 -47.86 17.69
N HIS A 120 -40.72 -47.56 17.40
CA HIS A 120 -41.12 -46.23 16.90
C HIS A 120 -40.85 -45.12 17.91
N MET A 121 -41.16 -45.34 19.20
CA MET A 121 -40.81 -44.41 20.27
C MET A 121 -39.30 -44.15 20.36
N ASP A 122 -38.48 -45.21 20.36
CA ASP A 122 -37.02 -45.08 20.40
C ASP A 122 -36.46 -44.34 19.16
N SER A 123 -37.11 -44.50 18.01
CA SER A 123 -36.78 -43.78 16.79
C SER A 123 -37.14 -42.29 16.90
N ALA A 124 -38.32 -41.97 17.42
CA ALA A 124 -38.76 -40.59 17.61
C ALA A 124 -37.91 -39.85 18.64
N GLU A 125 -37.49 -40.50 19.74
CA GLU A 125 -36.58 -39.90 20.72
C GLU A 125 -35.19 -39.62 20.13
N ARG A 126 -34.69 -40.50 19.27
CA ARG A 126 -33.45 -40.25 18.51
C ARG A 126 -33.61 -39.07 17.55
N ALA A 127 -34.75 -38.95 16.86
CA ALA A 127 -35.02 -37.83 15.96
C ALA A 127 -35.02 -36.48 16.71
N VAL A 128 -35.68 -36.40 17.87
CA VAL A 128 -35.65 -35.20 18.74
C VAL A 128 -34.22 -34.85 19.16
N GLY A 129 -33.44 -35.86 19.59
CA GLY A 129 -32.04 -35.66 19.95
C GLY A 129 -31.18 -35.11 18.79
N GLN A 130 -31.38 -35.64 17.57
CA GLN A 130 -30.71 -35.15 16.37
C GLN A 130 -31.13 -33.72 16.01
N ALA A 131 -32.42 -33.39 16.11
CA ALA A 131 -32.94 -32.05 15.82
C ALA A 131 -32.36 -31.00 16.79
N HIS A 132 -32.30 -31.29 18.10
CA HIS A 132 -31.65 -30.39 19.06
C HIS A 132 -30.14 -30.23 18.79
N ALA A 133 -29.46 -31.32 18.40
CA ALA A 133 -28.06 -31.24 18.02
C ALA A 133 -27.85 -30.34 16.78
N ALA A 134 -28.78 -30.39 15.81
CA ALA A 134 -28.79 -29.52 14.64
C ALA A 134 -28.97 -28.04 15.02
N VAL A 135 -29.91 -27.71 15.92
CA VAL A 135 -30.08 -26.33 16.44
C VAL A 135 -28.79 -25.82 17.06
N LYS A 136 -28.16 -26.61 17.94
CA LYS A 136 -26.89 -26.22 18.58
C LYS A 136 -25.76 -26.01 17.58
N ALA A 137 -25.72 -26.82 16.52
CA ALA A 137 -24.75 -26.67 15.44
C ALA A 137 -25.01 -25.38 14.64
N ALA A 138 -26.26 -25.08 14.31
CA ALA A 138 -26.67 -23.88 13.60
C ALA A 138 -26.38 -22.60 14.42
N GLU A 139 -26.66 -22.59 15.72
CA GLU A 139 -26.31 -21.47 16.61
C GLU A 139 -24.79 -21.21 16.64
N LYS A 140 -23.98 -22.27 16.64
CA LYS A 140 -22.52 -22.15 16.54
C LYS A 140 -22.10 -21.52 15.21
N GLN A 141 -22.77 -21.86 14.11
CA GLN A 141 -22.54 -21.23 12.81
C GLN A 141 -22.92 -19.75 12.81
N VAL A 142 -24.05 -19.37 13.41
CA VAL A 142 -24.45 -17.96 13.57
C VAL A 142 -23.37 -17.16 14.31
N LYS A 143 -22.84 -17.71 15.41
CA LYS A 143 -21.75 -17.08 16.16
C LYS A 143 -20.50 -16.88 15.28
N ALA A 144 -20.10 -17.90 14.54
CA ALA A 144 -18.93 -17.82 13.66
C ALA A 144 -19.15 -16.80 12.52
N ALA A 145 -20.34 -16.77 11.93
CA ALA A 145 -20.69 -15.81 10.88
C ALA A 145 -20.72 -14.37 11.41
N TYR A 146 -21.22 -14.15 12.63
CA TYR A 146 -21.16 -12.85 13.29
C TYR A 146 -19.71 -12.37 13.49
N GLU A 147 -18.83 -13.24 13.99
CA GLU A 147 -17.40 -12.93 14.15
C GLU A 147 -16.75 -12.58 12.79
N ALA A 148 -17.09 -13.30 11.72
CA ALA A 148 -16.63 -13.00 10.37
C ALA A 148 -17.10 -11.61 9.86
N VAL A 149 -18.36 -11.23 10.14
CA VAL A 149 -18.87 -9.88 9.81
C VAL A 149 -18.08 -8.81 10.57
N GLN A 150 -17.78 -9.01 11.85
CA GLN A 150 -17.00 -8.03 12.63
C GLN A 150 -15.57 -7.88 12.08
N GLN A 151 -14.93 -8.99 11.72
CA GLN A 151 -13.61 -8.96 11.07
C GLN A 151 -13.66 -8.21 9.73
N ALA A 152 -14.64 -8.50 8.88
CA ALA A 152 -14.81 -7.81 7.60
C ALA A 152 -15.06 -6.30 7.77
N LYS A 153 -15.84 -5.89 8.78
CA LYS A 153 -16.03 -4.47 9.12
C LYS A 153 -14.72 -3.80 9.56
N GLN A 154 -13.89 -4.49 10.34
CA GLN A 154 -12.59 -3.98 10.75
C GLN A 154 -11.63 -3.83 9.56
N GLU A 155 -11.59 -4.81 8.66
CA GLU A 155 -10.82 -4.74 7.42
C GLU A 155 -11.24 -3.56 6.54
N LEU A 156 -12.55 -3.37 6.34
CA LEU A 156 -13.08 -2.25 5.56
C LEU A 156 -12.70 -0.90 6.17
N ARG A 157 -12.83 -0.74 7.49
CA ARG A 157 -12.39 0.47 8.20
C ARG A 157 -10.90 0.73 8.00
N SER A 158 -10.08 -0.31 8.09
CA SER A 158 -8.64 -0.22 7.85
C SER A 158 -8.33 0.20 6.40
N ALA A 159 -9.02 -0.38 5.41
CA ALA A 159 -8.83 -0.04 4.01
C ALA A 159 -9.17 1.42 3.70
N ILE A 160 -10.32 1.90 4.20
CA ILE A 160 -10.73 3.31 4.09
C ILE A 160 -9.74 4.23 4.80
N GLY A 161 -9.23 3.83 5.96
CA GLY A 161 -8.22 4.60 6.69
C GLY A 161 -6.91 4.73 5.90
N GLN A 162 -6.46 3.65 5.25
CA GLN A 162 -5.28 3.67 4.39
C GLN A 162 -5.48 4.56 3.16
N GLU A 163 -6.67 4.52 2.54
CA GLU A 163 -7.01 5.38 1.41
C GLU A 163 -6.96 6.87 1.78
N LYS A 164 -7.56 7.25 2.92
CA LYS A 164 -7.53 8.63 3.43
C LYS A 164 -6.11 9.11 3.73
N ALA A 165 -5.34 8.31 4.48
CA ALA A 165 -3.96 8.64 4.81
C ALA A 165 -3.09 8.80 3.54
N PHE A 166 -3.32 7.95 2.53
CA PHE A 166 -2.65 8.09 1.24
C PHE A 166 -3.07 9.37 0.52
N ALA A 167 -4.35 9.72 0.49
CA ALA A 167 -4.84 10.94 -0.16
C ALA A 167 -4.27 12.21 0.49
N GLU A 168 -4.27 12.29 1.83
CA GLU A 168 -3.66 13.40 2.58
C GLU A 168 -2.17 13.55 2.26
N GLN A 169 -1.45 12.44 2.20
CA GLN A 169 -0.03 12.46 1.92
C GLN A 169 0.29 12.76 0.45
N ALA A 170 -0.49 12.22 -0.48
CA ALA A 170 -0.35 12.54 -1.90
C ALA A 170 -0.56 14.03 -2.15
N GLU A 171 -1.53 14.65 -1.46
CA GLU A 171 -1.76 16.08 -1.53
C GLU A 171 -0.61 16.89 -0.93
N ALA A 172 -0.10 16.49 0.25
CA ALA A 172 1.07 17.13 0.84
C ALA A 172 2.29 17.08 -0.07
N HIS A 173 2.53 15.95 -0.75
CA HIS A 173 3.60 15.83 -1.73
C HIS A 173 3.35 16.66 -2.99
N ARG A 174 2.11 16.74 -3.48
CA ARG A 174 1.75 17.59 -4.63
C ARG A 174 2.08 19.05 -4.34
N VAL A 175 1.64 19.56 -3.19
CA VAL A 175 1.95 20.93 -2.74
C VAL A 175 3.46 21.17 -2.64
N GLN A 176 4.22 20.21 -2.11
CA GLN A 176 5.68 20.31 -2.04
C GLN A 176 6.32 20.37 -3.43
N VAL A 177 5.90 19.49 -4.34
CA VAL A 177 6.41 19.45 -5.72
C VAL A 177 6.08 20.73 -6.47
N GLU A 178 4.85 21.24 -6.37
CA GLU A 178 4.43 22.52 -6.96
C GLU A 178 5.27 23.70 -6.41
N ALA A 179 5.50 23.75 -5.09
CA ALA A 179 6.35 24.77 -4.49
C ALA A 179 7.80 24.71 -5.02
N THR A 180 8.38 23.51 -5.15
CA THR A 180 9.72 23.35 -5.74
C THR A 180 9.76 23.73 -7.22
N HIS A 181 8.69 23.41 -7.97
CA HIS A 181 8.59 23.76 -9.38
C HIS A 181 8.51 25.28 -9.57
N HIS A 182 7.68 25.98 -8.80
CA HIS A 182 7.61 27.43 -8.84
C HIS A 182 8.92 28.11 -8.44
N ALA A 183 9.65 27.56 -7.46
CA ALA A 183 10.98 28.06 -7.12
C ALA A 183 11.95 27.92 -8.31
N LEU A 184 11.97 26.76 -8.96
CA LEU A 184 12.79 26.50 -10.15
C LEU A 184 12.45 27.43 -11.32
N GLU A 185 11.16 27.64 -11.58
CA GLU A 185 10.70 28.56 -12.64
C GLU A 185 11.14 29.99 -12.35
N ASN A 186 11.01 30.45 -11.10
CA ASN A 186 11.43 31.79 -10.69
C ASN A 186 12.94 31.97 -10.82
N ASP A 187 13.73 30.97 -10.43
CA ASP A 187 15.18 31.01 -10.58
C ASP A 187 15.61 30.96 -12.05
N ASN A 188 14.93 30.17 -12.88
CA ASN A 188 15.15 30.16 -14.33
C ASN A 188 14.83 31.53 -14.94
N ARG A 189 13.70 32.15 -14.60
CA ARG A 189 13.36 33.52 -15.04
C ARG A 189 14.43 34.54 -14.63
N ARG A 190 14.93 34.47 -13.39
CA ARG A 190 16.02 35.34 -12.91
C ARG A 190 17.32 35.11 -13.68
N ALA A 191 17.68 33.85 -13.92
CA ALA A 191 18.85 33.48 -14.69
C ALA A 191 18.76 33.97 -16.15
N GLN A 192 17.61 33.78 -16.80
CA GLN A 192 17.35 34.30 -18.15
C GLN A 192 17.48 35.83 -18.20
N ALA A 193 16.89 36.54 -17.25
CA ALA A 193 17.02 38.00 -17.16
C ALA A 193 18.48 38.44 -17.01
N TYR A 194 19.27 37.72 -16.19
CA TYR A 194 20.71 37.97 -16.03
C TYR A 194 21.49 37.70 -17.33
N LEU A 195 21.25 36.55 -17.98
CA LEU A 195 21.90 36.18 -19.24
C LEU A 195 21.59 37.18 -20.36
N ASN A 196 20.34 37.64 -20.45
CA ASN A 196 19.93 38.66 -21.42
C ASN A 196 20.63 40.00 -21.17
N LYS A 197 20.74 40.44 -19.91
CA LYS A 197 21.50 41.65 -19.56
C LYS A 197 22.98 41.52 -19.94
N ARG A 198 23.58 40.36 -19.69
CA ARG A 198 24.98 40.09 -20.06
C ARG A 198 25.19 40.08 -21.57
N ARG A 199 24.27 39.47 -22.33
CA ARG A 199 24.28 39.50 -23.81
C ARG A 199 24.20 40.93 -24.33
N ALA A 200 23.25 41.73 -23.85
CA ALA A 200 23.12 43.14 -24.24
C ALA A 200 24.36 43.98 -23.89
N ALA A 201 25.05 43.65 -22.78
CA ALA A 201 26.31 44.31 -22.42
C ALA A 201 27.47 43.94 -23.38
N LEU A 202 27.53 42.68 -23.82
CA LEU A 202 28.51 42.22 -24.81
C LEU A 202 28.26 42.87 -26.18
N GLU A 203 27.01 42.93 -26.64
CA GLU A 203 26.64 43.61 -27.88
C GLU A 203 27.04 45.10 -27.86
N LYS A 204 26.83 45.77 -26.72
CA LYS A 204 27.29 47.15 -26.51
C LYS A 204 28.82 47.24 -26.57
N PHE A 205 29.54 46.34 -25.91
CA PHE A 205 31.00 46.32 -25.92
C PHE A 205 31.55 46.16 -27.34
N ASP A 206 31.02 45.20 -28.10
CA ASP A 206 31.42 44.97 -29.50
C ASP A 206 31.13 46.18 -30.40
N SER A 207 30.00 46.87 -30.16
CA SER A 207 29.67 48.10 -30.89
C SER A 207 30.61 49.28 -30.60
N VAL A 208 31.21 49.31 -29.40
CA VAL A 208 32.16 50.36 -28.98
C VAL A 208 33.57 50.02 -29.45
N THR A 209 34.01 48.77 -29.33
CA THR A 209 35.35 48.35 -29.75
C THR A 209 35.53 48.39 -31.26
N SER A 210 34.47 48.10 -32.04
CA SER A 210 34.48 48.26 -33.50
C SER A 210 34.62 49.71 -33.98
N ARG A 211 34.44 50.71 -33.10
CA ARG A 211 34.58 52.14 -33.42
C ARG A 211 35.90 52.76 -32.97
N LEU A 212 36.73 52.05 -32.20
CA LEU A 212 38.00 52.58 -31.72
C LEU A 212 39.12 52.30 -32.74
N PRO A 213 39.94 53.31 -33.12
CA PRO A 213 41.13 53.08 -33.93
C PRO A 213 42.10 52.15 -33.19
N TYR A 214 42.79 51.30 -33.95
CA TYR A 214 43.56 50.10 -33.56
C TYR A 214 44.74 50.28 -32.57
N GLY A 215 44.77 51.34 -31.75
CA GLY A 215 45.95 51.76 -30.96
C GLY A 215 45.81 51.77 -29.43
N PHE A 216 44.68 51.38 -28.83
CA PHE A 216 44.45 51.56 -27.39
C PHE A 216 43.95 50.26 -26.72
N ALA A 217 44.84 49.29 -26.49
CA ALA A 217 44.42 48.00 -25.93
C ALA A 217 45.39 47.42 -24.89
N HIS A 218 45.80 48.18 -23.87
CA HIS A 218 46.40 47.62 -22.65
C HIS A 218 46.04 48.44 -21.42
N GLN A 219 45.09 47.94 -20.61
CA GLN A 219 44.98 48.07 -19.14
C GLN A 219 43.51 48.12 -18.72
N THR A 220 42.92 46.97 -18.41
CA THR A 220 41.95 46.82 -17.31
C THR A 220 41.78 45.32 -17.03
N LYS A 221 42.38 44.84 -15.94
CA LYS A 221 42.16 43.50 -15.39
C LYS A 221 41.24 43.66 -14.18
N GLY A 222 39.96 43.33 -14.34
CA GLY A 222 39.02 43.18 -13.22
C GLY A 222 38.59 41.72 -13.10
N SER A 223 38.82 41.12 -11.93
CA SER A 223 38.45 39.72 -11.64
C SER A 223 36.95 39.57 -11.41
N ILE A 224 36.30 38.68 -12.14
CA ILE A 224 34.88 38.32 -11.94
C ILE A 224 34.82 37.03 -11.13
N SER A 225 34.44 37.12 -9.86
CA SER A 225 34.21 35.98 -8.96
C SER A 225 32.96 35.19 -9.37
N HIS A 226 33.11 33.88 -9.58
CA HIS A 226 32.01 32.95 -9.84
C HIS A 226 31.38 32.47 -8.52
N GLY A 227 30.13 32.84 -8.25
CA GLY A 227 29.45 32.54 -6.98
C GLY A 227 28.41 31.42 -7.08
N ALA A 228 28.74 30.27 -6.50
CA ALA A 228 27.96 29.42 -5.56
C ALA A 228 26.46 29.06 -5.76
N GLY A 229 25.73 29.56 -6.76
CA GLY A 229 24.27 29.39 -6.83
C GLY A 229 23.74 28.06 -7.39
N GLN A 230 24.52 27.30 -8.16
CA GLN A 230 24.02 26.12 -8.89
C GLN A 230 23.93 24.82 -8.06
N GLN A 231 24.64 24.72 -6.93
CA GLN A 231 24.71 23.47 -6.15
C GLN A 231 23.44 23.17 -5.33
N SER A 232 22.71 24.19 -4.84
CA SER A 232 21.57 24.00 -3.93
C SER A 232 20.35 23.35 -4.60
N VAL A 233 20.16 23.61 -5.90
CA VAL A 233 18.98 23.17 -6.65
C VAL A 233 19.06 21.68 -7.01
N ILE A 234 20.25 21.19 -7.36
CA ILE A 234 20.49 19.78 -7.67
C ILE A 234 20.31 18.91 -6.41
N GLU A 235 20.78 19.41 -5.25
CA GLU A 235 20.62 18.71 -3.97
C GLU A 235 19.16 18.64 -3.49
N SER A 236 18.36 19.68 -3.72
CA SER A 236 16.93 19.71 -3.40
C SER A 236 16.13 18.65 -4.16
N ASN A 237 16.34 18.55 -5.48
CA ASN A 237 15.61 17.62 -6.34
C ASN A 237 16.00 16.16 -6.08
N ALA A 238 17.29 15.89 -5.80
CA ALA A 238 17.74 14.55 -5.43
C ALA A 238 17.10 14.06 -4.13
N ARG A 239 16.94 14.93 -3.12
CA ARG A 239 16.30 14.57 -1.84
C ARG A 239 14.82 14.23 -1.99
N ALA A 240 14.07 14.97 -2.81
CA ALA A 240 12.64 14.71 -3.04
C ALA A 240 12.40 13.38 -3.77
N ILE A 241 13.20 13.07 -4.80
CA ILE A 241 13.11 11.82 -5.56
C ILE A 241 13.50 10.61 -4.69
N ILE A 242 14.54 10.74 -3.86
CA ILE A 242 14.98 9.68 -2.96
C ILE A 242 13.95 9.40 -1.87
N ALA A 243 13.31 10.44 -1.30
CA ALA A 243 12.26 10.29 -0.30
C ALA A 243 11.06 9.47 -0.84
N LEU A 244 10.60 9.78 -2.05
CA LEU A 244 9.58 9.01 -2.76
C LEU A 244 10.02 7.55 -2.99
N ALA A 245 11.25 7.34 -3.46
CA ALA A 245 11.79 6.01 -3.75
C ALA A 245 11.97 5.13 -2.49
N THR A 246 12.14 5.73 -1.31
CA THR A 246 12.21 4.99 -0.04
C THR A 246 10.86 4.64 0.54
N TRP A 247 9.79 5.37 0.20
CA TRP A 247 8.53 5.32 0.94
C TRP A 247 7.45 4.43 0.29
N LEU A 248 7.38 4.41 -1.05
CA LEU A 248 6.52 3.48 -1.82
C LEU A 248 6.59 2.00 -1.39
N PRO A 249 7.75 1.41 -1.04
CA PRO A 249 7.80 0.01 -0.61
C PRO A 249 7.20 -0.26 0.79
N GLN A 250 7.05 0.76 1.64
CA GLN A 250 6.42 0.60 2.97
C GLN A 250 4.89 0.55 2.89
N LEU A 251 4.29 1.25 1.93
CA LEU A 251 2.83 1.21 1.68
C LEU A 251 2.38 -0.02 0.89
N LEU A 252 3.19 -0.47 -0.07
CA LEU A 252 2.83 -1.53 -1.01
C LEU A 252 3.09 -2.95 -0.48
N GLY A 253 3.00 -3.16 0.84
CA GLY A 253 3.28 -4.45 1.49
C GLY A 253 2.66 -5.65 0.76
N GLY A 254 3.45 -6.70 0.53
CA GLY A 254 3.06 -7.92 -0.18
C GLY A 254 3.99 -8.28 -1.36
N LYS A 255 3.54 -9.16 -2.27
CA LYS A 255 4.29 -9.63 -3.46
C LYS A 255 4.91 -8.47 -4.28
N HIS A 256 4.23 -7.33 -4.36
CA HIS A 256 4.69 -6.13 -5.06
C HIS A 256 5.91 -5.46 -4.41
N GLY A 257 6.10 -5.60 -3.10
CA GLY A 257 7.27 -5.06 -2.39
C GLY A 257 8.59 -5.70 -2.83
N SER A 258 8.58 -6.97 -3.24
CA SER A 258 9.79 -7.67 -3.71
C SER A 258 10.26 -7.18 -5.09
N LEU A 259 9.31 -6.88 -5.98
CA LEU A 259 9.56 -6.41 -7.34
C LEU A 259 10.06 -4.96 -7.30
N TYR A 260 9.44 -4.12 -6.47
CA TYR A 260 9.89 -2.76 -6.22
C TYR A 260 11.29 -2.71 -5.58
N GLN A 261 11.56 -3.55 -4.58
CA GLN A 261 12.90 -3.63 -3.98
C GLN A 261 13.98 -4.02 -4.99
N ARG A 262 13.65 -4.89 -5.95
CA ARG A 262 14.57 -5.30 -7.02
C ARG A 262 14.88 -4.15 -7.99
N GLU A 263 13.86 -3.42 -8.43
CA GLU A 263 14.04 -2.27 -9.32
C GLU A 263 14.73 -1.09 -8.62
N ARG A 264 14.42 -0.82 -7.34
CA ARG A 264 15.16 0.16 -6.52
C ARG A 264 16.65 -0.19 -6.45
N GLN A 265 17.00 -1.45 -6.25
CA GLN A 265 18.41 -1.87 -6.22
C GLN A 265 19.12 -1.73 -7.57
N LYS A 266 18.44 -2.04 -8.68
CA LYS A 266 19.01 -1.79 -10.02
C LYS A 266 19.28 -0.31 -10.24
N TYR A 267 18.33 0.55 -9.88
CA TYR A 267 18.49 2.01 -10.00
C TYR A 267 19.67 2.53 -9.15
N LEU A 268 19.76 2.12 -7.88
CA LEU A 268 20.86 2.50 -7.00
C LEU A 268 22.22 2.00 -7.51
N ARG A 269 22.30 0.81 -8.13
CA ARG A 269 23.53 0.34 -8.79
C ARG A 269 23.91 1.21 -9.97
N GLY A 270 22.94 1.58 -10.80
CA GLY A 270 23.16 2.52 -11.91
C GLY A 270 23.71 3.88 -11.45
N LEU A 271 23.24 4.39 -10.31
CA LEU A 271 23.74 5.65 -9.72
C LEU A 271 25.19 5.57 -9.20
N ILE A 272 25.70 4.39 -8.86
CA ILE A 272 27.11 4.23 -8.43
C ILE A 272 28.04 4.28 -9.64
N ASP A 273 27.62 3.66 -10.75
CA ASP A 273 28.43 3.53 -11.96
C ASP A 273 28.36 4.78 -12.85
N ASP A 274 27.40 5.68 -12.59
CA ASP A 274 27.24 6.95 -13.31
C ASP A 274 28.42 7.92 -13.02
N PRO A 275 29.28 8.23 -14.01
CA PRO A 275 30.45 9.09 -13.82
C PRO A 275 30.06 10.55 -13.53
N ASP A 276 28.85 10.96 -13.90
CA ASP A 276 28.34 12.33 -13.69
C ASP A 276 27.88 12.56 -12.25
N GLN A 277 27.74 11.49 -11.45
CA GLN A 277 27.37 11.63 -10.04
C GLN A 277 28.56 12.10 -9.19
N PRO A 278 28.35 13.13 -8.33
CA PRO A 278 29.37 13.56 -7.38
C PRO A 278 29.87 12.40 -6.51
N ARG A 279 31.18 12.40 -6.22
CA ARG A 279 31.84 11.30 -5.48
C ARG A 279 31.17 10.98 -4.13
N HIS A 280 30.64 12.00 -3.44
CA HIS A 280 29.94 11.82 -2.17
C HIS A 280 28.57 11.15 -2.33
N VAL A 281 27.83 11.43 -3.41
CA VAL A 281 26.57 10.76 -3.74
C VAL A 281 26.83 9.29 -4.03
N ARG A 282 27.83 8.97 -4.85
CA ARG A 282 28.24 7.58 -5.13
C ARG A 282 28.64 6.84 -3.85
N GLY A 283 29.41 7.48 -2.98
CA GLY A 283 29.79 6.93 -1.67
C GLY A 283 28.58 6.63 -0.79
N TRP A 284 27.60 7.53 -0.73
CA TRP A 284 26.36 7.33 0.03
C TRP A 284 25.50 6.19 -0.55
N VAL A 285 25.31 6.17 -1.87
CA VAL A 285 24.54 5.11 -2.54
C VAL A 285 25.19 3.74 -2.33
N ALA A 286 26.51 3.65 -2.37
CA ALA A 286 27.25 2.43 -2.04
C ALA A 286 27.02 1.96 -0.59
N GLN A 287 26.99 2.88 0.37
CA GLN A 287 26.68 2.56 1.77
C GLN A 287 25.24 2.07 1.93
N GLU A 288 24.28 2.69 1.27
CA GLU A 288 22.87 2.28 1.31
C GLU A 288 22.67 0.90 0.66
N LEU A 289 23.34 0.60 -0.46
CA LEU A 289 23.33 -0.74 -1.06
C LEU A 289 23.93 -1.80 -0.12
N ASN A 290 25.09 -1.52 0.48
CA ASN A 290 25.70 -2.40 1.47
C ASN A 290 24.78 -2.67 2.66
N ARG A 291 24.10 -1.63 3.16
CA ARG A 291 23.10 -1.75 4.24
C ARG A 291 21.94 -2.67 3.84
N LEU A 292 21.40 -2.51 2.63
CA LEU A 292 20.32 -3.35 2.13
C LEU A 292 20.75 -4.81 1.97
N GLU A 293 21.97 -5.06 1.50
CA GLU A 293 22.54 -6.40 1.39
C GLU A 293 22.77 -7.04 2.76
N GLN A 294 23.25 -6.29 3.75
CA GLN A 294 23.37 -6.75 5.14
C GLN A 294 22.01 -7.12 5.76
N ILE A 295 20.97 -6.28 5.55
CA ILE A 295 19.61 -6.59 6.02
C ILE A 295 19.11 -7.89 5.38
N ARG A 296 19.35 -8.07 4.08
CA ARG A 296 18.93 -9.26 3.33
C ARG A 296 19.67 -10.51 3.79
N SER A 297 20.99 -10.42 4.00
CA SER A 297 21.83 -11.49 4.54
C SER A 297 21.41 -11.89 5.96
N ALA A 298 21.19 -10.90 6.85
CA ALA A 298 20.71 -11.16 8.20
C ALA A 298 19.36 -11.88 8.21
N ARG A 299 18.39 -11.43 7.40
CA ARG A 299 17.09 -12.11 7.26
C ARG A 299 17.23 -13.54 6.74
N LYS A 300 18.09 -13.77 5.75
CA LYS A 300 18.35 -15.11 5.19
C LYS A 300 18.94 -16.05 6.24
N ASN A 301 19.78 -15.53 7.13
CA ASN A 301 20.46 -16.29 8.17
C ASN A 301 19.68 -16.35 9.51
N GLY A 302 18.44 -15.85 9.55
CA GLY A 302 17.66 -15.76 10.79
C GLY A 302 18.24 -14.80 11.85
N GLN A 303 19.18 -13.94 11.46
CA GLN A 303 19.84 -12.97 12.32
C GLN A 303 19.07 -11.65 12.33
N ARG A 304 19.18 -10.91 13.45
CA ARG A 304 18.58 -9.58 13.59
C ARG A 304 19.31 -8.59 12.66
N PRO A 305 18.59 -7.84 11.80
CA PRO A 305 19.24 -6.91 10.89
C PRO A 305 19.97 -5.78 11.64
N PRO A 306 21.14 -5.34 11.15
CA PRO A 306 21.87 -4.24 11.75
C PRO A 306 21.03 -2.94 11.72
N GLY A 307 21.02 -2.22 12.85
CA GLY A 307 20.26 -0.96 13.02
C GLY A 307 18.87 -1.09 13.65
N GLY A 308 18.47 -2.26 14.14
CA GLY A 308 17.17 -2.49 14.80
C GLY A 308 17.06 -2.08 16.28
N SER A 309 18.01 -1.32 16.82
CA SER A 309 17.91 -0.73 18.17
C SER A 309 17.58 0.76 18.06
N LYS A 310 16.56 1.23 18.79
CA LYS A 310 16.16 2.66 18.86
C LYS A 310 17.32 3.60 19.24
N ARG A 311 18.44 3.08 19.74
CA ARG A 311 19.63 3.85 20.15
C ARG A 311 20.68 4.03 19.03
N GLN A 312 20.52 3.36 17.89
CA GLN A 312 21.46 3.40 16.76
C GLN A 312 20.95 4.18 15.53
N VAL A 313 19.95 5.05 15.70
CA VAL A 313 19.56 6.03 14.66
C VAL A 313 20.69 7.05 14.40
N ARG A 314 21.69 7.15 15.31
CA ARG A 314 22.96 7.87 15.11
C ARG A 314 23.88 7.31 14.02
N GLY A 315 23.44 6.29 13.27
CA GLY A 315 24.23 5.67 12.20
C GLY A 315 23.57 5.76 10.82
N ILE A 316 22.64 6.70 10.59
CA ILE A 316 22.14 7.00 9.23
C ILE A 316 23.21 7.84 8.53
N PRO A 317 23.96 7.31 7.57
CA PRO A 317 24.94 8.10 6.84
C PRO A 317 24.20 9.17 6.03
N GLY A 318 24.58 10.43 6.21
CA GLY A 318 23.91 11.59 5.60
C GLY A 318 23.20 12.53 6.58
N ILE A 319 22.93 12.11 7.82
CA ILE A 319 22.52 13.02 8.91
C ILE A 319 23.73 13.48 9.74
N ASP A 320 24.83 12.73 9.71
CA ASP A 320 26.03 12.96 10.52
C ASP A 320 27.29 13.28 9.67
N VAL A 321 27.10 13.92 8.50
CA VAL A 321 28.21 14.58 7.80
C VAL A 321 28.28 16.02 8.30
N GLY A 322 29.17 16.23 9.25
CA GLY A 322 29.22 17.41 10.11
C GLY A 322 29.24 18.76 9.40
N HIS A 323 28.48 19.69 9.98
CA HIS A 323 29.00 21.04 10.18
C HIS A 323 30.19 20.95 11.15
N ARG A 324 31.39 21.12 10.60
CA ARG A 324 32.45 21.90 11.25
C ARG A 324 32.65 23.14 10.42
#